data_AF-A0A8S3ILK1-F1
#
_entry.id   AF-A0A8S3ILK1-F1
#
_cell.length_a   1.000
_cell.length_b   1.000
_cell.length_c   1.000
_cell.angle_alpha   90.00
_cell.angle_beta   90.00
_cell.angle_gamma   90.00
#
_symmetry.space_group_name_H-M   'P 1'
#
loop_
_entity.id
_entity.type
_entity.pdbx_description
1 polymer ?
#
loop_
_entity_poly.entity_id
_entity_poly.type
_entity_poly.pdbx_seq_one_letter_code
_entity_poly.pdbx_strand_id
1 'polypeptide(L)'
;MNNICSTDSFQQIISYLFSFIKNDRHCEILVKRLCRQFKQACGDDRKRANIAFCLSKLNIKTLASYRILKENFPNTVETNENNEDDYDQEEHLAWKKYLMPVLNDIERRLKPAELNSSKTSLSSTTPKRKVDRLS
;
A
#
# COMPACT_ATOMS: atom_id res chain seq x y z
N MET A 1 -4.09 28.46 -24.73
CA MET A 1 -4.50 28.34 -23.32
C MET A 1 -3.70 27.22 -22.68
N ASN A 2 -2.56 27.54 -22.08
CA ASN A 2 -1.70 26.54 -21.43
C ASN A 2 -2.21 26.37 -19.99
N ASN A 3 -3.08 25.40 -19.77
CA ASN A 3 -3.50 25.00 -18.43
C ASN A 3 -2.33 24.24 -17.79
N ILE A 4 -1.36 24.99 -17.26
CA ILE A 4 -0.32 24.45 -16.39
C ILE A 4 -1.04 24.08 -15.10
N CYS A 5 -1.49 22.82 -15.02
CA CYS A 5 -1.93 22.24 -13.78
C CYS A 5 -0.73 22.30 -12.82
N SER A 6 -0.76 23.25 -11.88
CA SER A 6 0.28 23.37 -10.86
C SER A 6 0.32 22.07 -10.05
N THR A 7 1.46 21.76 -9.44
CA THR A 7 1.58 20.57 -8.57
C THR A 7 0.46 20.55 -7.53
N ASP A 8 0.08 21.71 -7.00
CA ASP A 8 -1.02 21.85 -6.04
C ASP A 8 -2.38 21.50 -6.65
N SER A 9 -2.67 21.96 -7.86
CA SER A 9 -3.89 21.59 -8.58
C SER A 9 -3.97 20.09 -8.84
N PHE A 10 -2.85 19.47 -9.24
CA PHE A 10 -2.79 18.01 -9.43
C PHE A 10 -3.11 17.27 -8.13
N GLN A 11 -2.46 17.64 -7.03
CA GLN A 11 -2.64 16.97 -5.75
C GLN A 11 -4.07 17.12 -5.22
N GLN A 12 -4.69 18.28 -5.38
CA GLN A 12 -6.08 18.53 -5.02
C GLN A 12 -7.04 17.67 -5.84
N ILE A 13 -6.87 17.66 -7.17
CA ILE A 13 -7.72 16.87 -8.08
C ILE A 13 -7.61 15.38 -7.76
N ILE A 14 -6.39 14.84 -7.62
CA ILE A 14 -6.19 13.43 -7.29
C ILE A 14 -6.80 13.07 -5.95
N SER A 15 -6.62 13.91 -4.93
CA SER A 15 -7.21 13.68 -3.61
C SER A 15 -8.74 13.65 -3.68
N TYR A 16 -9.35 14.56 -4.45
CA TYR A 16 -10.78 14.59 -4.69
C TYR A 16 -11.25 13.33 -5.44
N LEU A 17 -10.60 12.97 -6.55
CA LEU A 17 -10.97 11.78 -7.33
C LEU A 17 -10.86 10.49 -6.53
N PHE A 18 -9.81 10.36 -5.71
CA PHE A 18 -9.59 9.14 -4.93
C PHE A 18 -10.55 9.02 -3.75
N SER A 19 -11.18 10.11 -3.31
CA SER A 19 -12.24 10.05 -2.28
C SER A 19 -13.47 9.22 -2.71
N PHE A 20 -13.68 9.05 -4.01
CA PHE A 20 -14.79 8.26 -4.56
C PHE A 20 -14.45 6.76 -4.68
N ILE A 21 -13.18 6.38 -4.53
CA ILE A 21 -12.76 4.98 -4.61
C ILE A 21 -13.04 4.31 -3.27
N LYS A 22 -14.21 3.69 -3.16
CA LYS A 22 -14.65 2.96 -1.96
C LYS A 22 -14.50 1.44 -2.08
N ASN A 23 -14.33 0.94 -3.30
CA ASN A 23 -14.27 -0.50 -3.58
C ASN A 23 -12.82 -0.98 -3.55
N ASP A 24 -12.53 -1.96 -2.69
CA ASP A 24 -11.19 -2.53 -2.53
C ASP A 24 -10.66 -3.14 -3.83
N ARG A 25 -11.52 -3.78 -4.65
CA ARG A 25 -11.11 -4.32 -5.96
C ARG A 25 -10.65 -3.23 -6.92
N HIS A 26 -11.30 -2.06 -6.89
CA HIS A 26 -10.88 -0.92 -7.70
C HIS A 26 -9.55 -0.36 -7.20
N CYS A 27 -9.36 -0.32 -5.88
CA CYS A 27 -8.09 0.07 -5.26
C CYS A 27 -6.95 -0.86 -5.71
N GLU A 28 -7.13 -2.18 -5.63
CA GLU A 28 -6.13 -3.16 -6.07
C GLU A 28 -5.75 -3.02 -7.55
N ILE A 29 -6.74 -2.82 -8.43
CA ILE A 29 -6.51 -2.58 -9.86
C ILE A 29 -5.68 -1.31 -10.06
N LEU A 30 -5.98 -0.25 -9.31
CA LEU A 30 -5.25 1.02 -9.42
C LEU A 30 -3.83 0.89 -8.90
N VAL A 31 -3.59 0.18 -7.79
CA VAL A 31 -2.24 -0.12 -7.30
C VAL A 31 -1.43 -0.80 -8.40
N LYS A 32 -1.94 -1.87 -9.02
CA LYS A 32 -1.24 -2.57 -10.11
C LYS A 32 -0.92 -1.65 -11.29
N ARG A 33 -1.89 -0.83 -11.70
CA ARG A 33 -1.71 0.12 -12.81
C ARG A 33 -0.67 1.19 -12.47
N LEU A 34 -0.70 1.75 -11.27
CA LEU A 34 0.25 2.77 -10.83
C LEU A 34 1.66 2.20 -10.70
N CYS A 35 1.82 0.99 -10.16
CA CYS A 35 3.13 0.30 -10.12
C CYS A 35 3.69 0.09 -11.53
N ARG A 36 2.87 -0.39 -12.48
CA ARG A 36 3.30 -0.53 -13.87
C ARG A 36 3.71 0.80 -14.50
N GLN A 37 2.92 1.85 -14.26
CA GLN A 37 3.21 3.20 -14.76
C GLN A 37 4.49 3.76 -14.13
N PHE A 38 4.80 3.43 -12.87
CA PHE A 38 6.04 3.87 -12.22
C PHE A 38 7.28 3.31 -12.93
N LYS A 39 7.25 2.03 -13.32
CA LYS A 39 8.31 1.41 -14.11
C LYS A 39 8.47 2.08 -15.48
N GLN A 40 7.33 2.35 -16.15
CA GLN A 40 7.30 3.03 -17.45
C GLN A 40 7.75 4.50 -17.40
N ALA A 41 7.73 5.12 -16.22
CA ALA A 41 8.20 6.48 -15.98
C ALA A 41 9.71 6.55 -15.72
N CYS A 42 10.49 5.57 -16.16
CA CYS A 42 11.95 5.60 -16.05
C CYS A 42 12.53 6.86 -16.71
N GLY A 43 13.50 7.50 -16.05
CA GLY A 43 14.06 8.80 -16.45
C GLY A 43 13.17 10.03 -16.24
N ASP A 44 11.94 9.90 -15.73
CA ASP A 44 11.03 11.04 -15.46
C ASP A 44 10.67 11.15 -13.97
N ASP A 45 11.52 11.89 -13.25
CA ASP A 45 11.39 12.12 -11.81
C ASP A 45 10.05 12.77 -11.41
N ARG A 46 9.50 13.66 -12.27
CA ARG A 46 8.22 14.33 -11.98
C ARG A 46 7.06 13.34 -12.08
N LYS A 47 7.05 12.49 -13.11
CA LYS A 47 6.05 11.42 -13.23
C LYS A 47 6.16 10.42 -12.09
N ARG A 48 7.38 9.96 -11.75
CA ARG A 48 7.63 9.06 -10.61
C ARG A 48 7.12 9.66 -9.29
N ALA A 49 7.39 10.93 -9.04
CA ALA A 49 6.87 11.64 -7.86
C ALA A 49 5.34 11.73 -7.83
N ASN A 50 4.70 12.06 -8.96
CA ASN A 50 3.25 12.12 -9.06
C ASN A 50 2.59 10.75 -8.85
N ILE A 51 3.19 9.68 -9.38
CA ILE A 51 2.70 8.31 -9.19
C ILE A 51 2.83 7.87 -7.73
N ALA A 52 3.96 8.18 -7.09
CA ALA A 52 4.15 7.94 -5.66
C ALA A 52 3.13 8.70 -4.80
N PHE A 53 2.84 9.96 -5.15
CA PHE A 53 1.78 10.73 -4.51
C PHE A 53 0.43 10.03 -4.67
N CYS A 54 0.05 9.58 -5.87
CA CYS A 54 -1.18 8.82 -6.09
C CYS A 54 -1.24 7.58 -5.19
N LEU A 55 -0.18 6.77 -5.16
CA LEU A 55 -0.12 5.58 -4.29
C LEU A 55 -0.28 5.94 -2.80
N SER A 56 0.26 7.07 -2.35
CA SER A 56 0.09 7.54 -0.96
C SER A 56 -1.35 7.94 -0.62
N LYS A 57 -2.10 8.44 -1.60
CA LYS A 57 -3.50 8.89 -1.45
C LYS A 57 -4.54 7.81 -1.67
N LEU A 58 -4.16 6.67 -2.25
CA LEU A 58 -5.07 5.53 -2.35
C LEU A 58 -5.44 5.02 -0.95
N ASN A 59 -6.71 4.71 -0.79
CA ASN A 59 -7.27 4.19 0.45
C ASN A 59 -6.97 2.71 0.62
N ILE A 60 -5.68 2.37 0.72
CA ILE A 60 -5.20 1.00 0.93
C ILE A 60 -5.53 0.61 2.37
N LYS A 61 -6.67 -0.07 2.53
CA LYS A 61 -7.21 -0.56 3.81
C LYS A 61 -6.92 -2.02 4.07
N THR A 62 -6.59 -2.78 3.02
CA THR A 62 -6.44 -4.22 3.10
C THR A 62 -4.98 -4.63 2.97
N LEU A 63 -4.63 -5.69 3.69
CA LEU A 63 -3.31 -6.31 3.58
C LEU A 63 -3.07 -6.89 2.16
N ALA A 64 -4.13 -7.31 1.46
CA ALA A 64 -4.06 -7.77 0.07
C ALA A 64 -3.53 -6.68 -0.88
N SER A 65 -4.11 -5.47 -0.82
CA SER A 65 -3.64 -4.32 -1.60
C SER A 65 -2.19 -3.93 -1.24
N TYR A 66 -1.82 -4.00 0.04
CA TYR A 66 -0.46 -3.73 0.48
C TYR A 66 0.54 -4.78 -0.03
N ARG A 67 0.18 -6.08 -0.01
CA ARG A 67 1.01 -7.15 -0.58
C ARG A 67 1.24 -6.94 -2.06
N ILE A 68 0.22 -6.58 -2.83
CA ILE A 68 0.37 -6.24 -4.25
C ILE A 68 1.38 -5.12 -4.45
N LEU A 69 1.32 -4.05 -3.65
CA LEU A 69 2.29 -2.96 -3.72
C LEU A 69 3.70 -3.44 -3.40
N LYS A 70 3.86 -4.25 -2.34
CA LYS A 70 5.15 -4.79 -1.89
C LYS A 70 5.76 -5.76 -2.90
N GLU A 71 4.97 -6.64 -3.51
CA GLU A 71 5.42 -7.59 -4.54
C GLU A 71 5.89 -6.90 -5.82
N ASN A 72 5.39 -5.70 -6.11
CA ASN A 72 5.86 -4.90 -7.24
C ASN A 72 7.13 -4.12 -6.90
N PHE A 73 7.49 -4.03 -5.62
CA PHE A 73 8.75 -3.43 -5.20
C PHE A 73 9.90 -4.36 -5.62
N PRO A 74 10.98 -3.82 -6.20
CA PRO A 74 12.18 -4.60 -6.47
C PRO A 74 12.68 -5.22 -5.16
N ASN A 75 12.52 -6.53 -5.00
CA ASN A 75 12.96 -7.25 -3.82
C ASN A 75 14.45 -6.95 -3.60
N THR A 76 14.80 -6.37 -2.45
CA THR A 76 16.19 -6.22 -2.00
C THR A 76 16.81 -7.58 -1.61
N VAL A 77 16.26 -8.70 -2.10
CA VAL A 77 16.80 -10.03 -1.80
C VAL A 77 18.23 -9.99 -2.26
N GLU A 78 19.09 -10.08 -1.25
CA GLU A 78 20.52 -10.22 -1.30
C GLU A 78 20.89 -10.91 -2.60
N THR A 79 21.63 -10.19 -3.43
CA THR A 79 22.32 -10.75 -4.57
C THR A 79 23.07 -11.98 -4.07
N ASN A 80 22.52 -13.18 -4.27
CA ASN A 80 23.35 -14.33 -4.51
C ASN A 80 24.23 -13.90 -5.68
N GLU A 81 25.52 -13.74 -5.42
CA GLU A 81 26.55 -13.13 -6.28
C GLU A 81 26.76 -13.85 -7.64
N ASN A 82 25.80 -14.67 -8.08
CA ASN A 82 25.92 -15.56 -9.22
C ASN A 82 24.92 -15.28 -10.36
N ASN A 83 24.06 -14.25 -10.24
CA ASN A 83 23.23 -13.80 -11.36
C ASN A 83 23.54 -12.33 -11.65
N GLU A 84 24.41 -12.08 -12.63
CA GLU A 84 24.55 -10.79 -13.34
C GLU A 84 23.30 -10.52 -14.19
N ASP A 85 22.13 -10.57 -13.59
CA ASP A 85 20.92 -10.05 -14.21
C ASP A 85 20.94 -8.54 -13.96
N ASP A 86 21.10 -7.81 -15.06
CA ASP A 86 21.02 -6.37 -15.32
C ASP A 86 19.89 -5.67 -14.54
N TYR A 87 20.01 -5.59 -13.22
CA TYR A 87 19.08 -4.86 -12.39
C TYR A 87 19.43 -3.38 -12.53
N ASP A 88 18.59 -2.65 -13.27
CA ASP A 88 18.74 -1.22 -13.46
C ASP A 88 18.82 -0.53 -12.09
N GLN A 89 20.05 -0.16 -11.71
CA GLN A 89 20.35 0.48 -10.44
C GLN A 89 19.57 1.79 -10.29
N GLU A 90 19.27 2.47 -11.39
CA GLU A 90 18.47 3.69 -11.40
C GLU A 90 17.02 3.40 -11.00
N GLU A 91 16.43 2.33 -11.56
CA GLU A 91 15.09 1.89 -11.16
C GLU A 91 15.07 1.54 -9.66
N HIS A 92 16.03 0.76 -9.18
CA HIS A 92 16.11 0.41 -7.76
C HIS A 92 16.18 1.66 -6.85
N LEU A 93 17.05 2.62 -7.18
CA LEU A 93 17.18 3.88 -6.46
C LEU A 93 15.89 4.70 -6.49
N ALA A 94 15.19 4.74 -7.63
CA ALA A 94 13.92 5.45 -7.76
C ALA A 94 12.82 4.83 -6.89
N TRP A 95 12.70 3.50 -6.87
CA TRP A 95 11.76 2.80 -5.99
C TRP A 95 12.03 3.12 -4.52
N LYS A 96 13.30 3.07 -4.10
CA LYS A 96 13.72 3.41 -2.74
C LYS A 96 13.43 4.87 -2.39
N LYS A 97 13.73 5.81 -3.30
CA LYS A 97 13.52 7.26 -3.11
C LYS A 97 12.04 7.62 -2.97
N TYR A 98 11.19 7.12 -3.86
CA TYR A 98 9.81 7.59 -3.99
C TYR A 98 8.79 6.70 -3.30
N LEU A 99 8.96 5.38 -3.32
CA LEU A 99 7.91 4.44 -2.91
C LEU A 99 8.15 3.82 -1.54
N MET A 100 9.39 3.82 -1.03
CA MET A 100 9.65 3.35 0.33
C MET A 100 8.95 4.20 1.43
N PRO A 101 8.94 5.55 1.36
CA PRO A 101 8.15 6.34 2.30
C PRO A 101 6.65 6.02 2.26
N VAL A 102 6.13 5.73 1.07
CA VAL A 102 4.72 5.38 0.84
C VAL A 102 4.39 4.01 1.45
N LEU A 103 5.25 3.01 1.21
CA LEU A 103 5.13 1.68 1.81
C LEU A 103 5.12 1.75 3.34
N ASN A 104 6.07 2.47 3.93
CA ASN A 104 6.16 2.65 5.37
C ASN A 104 4.94 3.34 5.97
N ASP A 105 4.38 4.33 5.26
CA ASP A 105 3.16 5.01 5.68
C ASP A 105 1.95 4.08 5.67
N ILE A 106 1.77 3.32 4.59
CA ILE A 106 0.67 2.34 4.48
C ILE A 106 0.82 1.26 5.55
N GLU A 107 2.02 0.72 5.74
CA GLU A 107 2.27 -0.30 6.76
C GLU A 107 1.95 0.21 8.17
N ARG A 108 2.34 1.45 8.49
CA ARG A 108 1.99 2.10 9.76
C ARG A 108 0.48 2.28 9.93
N ARG A 109 -0.28 2.55 8.86
CA ARG A 109 -1.74 2.65 8.90
C ARG A 109 -2.45 1.31 9.08
N LEU A 110 -1.85 0.22 8.58
CA LEU A 110 -2.41 -1.14 8.70
C LEU A 110 -2.14 -1.78 10.07
N LYS A 111 -0.96 -1.56 10.67
CA LYS A 111 -0.60 -2.09 12.01
C LYS A 111 -1.65 -1.85 13.12
N PRO A 112 -2.32 -0.68 13.24
CA PRO A 112 -3.39 -0.48 14.22
C PRO A 112 -4.74 -1.12 13.82
N ALA A 113 -4.96 -1.43 12.54
CA ALA A 113 -6.22 -2.04 12.08
C ALA A 113 -6.34 -3.52 12.49
N GLU A 114 -5.22 -4.25 12.59
CA GLU A 114 -5.21 -5.66 13.01
C GLU A 114 -5.38 -5.84 14.54
N LEU A 115 -5.05 -4.83 15.36
CA LEU A 115 -5.22 -4.91 16.82
C LEU A 115 -6.69 -4.79 17.27
N ASN A 116 -7.56 -4.25 16.40
CA ASN A 116 -8.99 -4.07 16.68
C ASN A 116 -9.88 -5.20 16.13
N SER A 117 -9.37 -6.04 15.21
CA SER A 117 -10.10 -7.22 14.74
C SER A 117 -10.09 -8.39 15.74
N SER A 118 -9.16 -8.38 16.71
CA SER A 118 -8.98 -9.48 17.67
C SER A 118 -9.64 -9.24 19.03
N LYS A 119 -10.36 -8.13 19.24
CA LYS A 119 -10.97 -7.78 20.54
C LYS A 119 -12.49 -7.95 20.65
N THR A 120 -13.18 -8.37 19.59
CA THR A 120 -14.65 -8.57 19.62
C THR A 120 -15.10 -10.01 19.81
N SER A 121 -14.19 -10.96 20.06
CA SER A 121 -14.55 -12.37 20.28
C SER A 121 -13.98 -12.93 21.57
N LEU A 122 -14.19 -12.29 22.72
CA LEU A 122 -14.14 -12.99 24.02
C LEU A 122 -14.83 -12.19 25.13
N SER A 123 -16.16 -12.27 25.19
CA SER A 123 -16.93 -11.86 26.38
C SER A 123 -18.33 -12.49 26.36
N SER A 124 -18.41 -13.78 26.68
CA SER A 124 -19.61 -14.35 27.32
C SER A 124 -19.21 -15.56 28.17
N THR A 125 -18.59 -15.28 29.30
CA THR A 125 -18.38 -16.22 30.40
C THR A 125 -19.73 -16.51 31.05
N THR A 126 -20.19 -17.76 31.06
CA THR A 126 -21.22 -18.22 32.00
C THR A 126 -20.66 -19.43 32.76
N PRO A 127 -20.54 -19.39 34.10
CA PRO A 127 -20.03 -20.51 34.88
C PRO A 127 -21.11 -21.58 35.12
N LYS A 128 -20.78 -22.85 34.81
CA LYS A 128 -21.61 -24.03 35.14
C LYS A 128 -21.59 -24.28 36.65
N ARG A 129 -22.75 -24.12 37.32
CA ARG A 129 -22.98 -24.66 38.67
C ARG A 129 -22.99 -26.19 38.61
N LYS A 130 -22.09 -26.84 39.36
CA LYS A 130 -22.22 -28.27 39.72
C LYS A 130 -23.39 -28.39 40.69
N VAL A 131 -24.31 -29.30 40.40
CA VAL A 131 -25.40 -29.67 41.30
C VAL A 131 -25.00 -31.01 41.91
N ASP A 132 -24.75 -31.02 43.21
CA ASP A 132 -24.58 -32.24 43.99
C ASP A 132 -25.88 -33.04 43.95
N ARG A 133 -25.77 -34.35 43.69
CA ARG A 133 -26.85 -35.30 43.90
C ARG A 133 -26.37 -36.36 44.87
N LEU A 134 -26.86 -36.26 46.11
CA LEU A 134 -26.96 -37.38 47.03
C LEU A 134 -28.01 -38.36 46.50
N SER A 135 -27.66 -39.63 46.41
CA SER A 135 -28.42 -40.79 46.91
C SER A 135 -27.59 -42.04 46.65
#